data_AF-A0A1M4TEA8-F1
#
_entry.id   AF-A0A1M4TEA8-F1
#
_cell.length_a   1.000
_cell.length_b   1.000
_cell.length_c   1.000
_cell.angle_alpha   90.00
_cell.angle_beta   90.00
_cell.angle_gamma   90.00
#
_symmetry.space_group_name_H-M   'P 1'
#
loop_
_entity.id
_entity.type
_entity.pdbx_description
1 polymer ?
#
loop_
_entity_poly.entity_id
_entity_poly.type
_entity_poly.pdbx_seq_one_letter_code
_entity_poly.pdbx_strand_id
1 'polypeptide(L)'
;MTIHLIRTAGADTRIFDEVLHFLQSFEGPVQFTGNTALVWEKPRYTNKRVDEESFFHQERVLCSMACFDTPEIPVFRKECSWKELFEKCAQYRNTFPVAETDLVLLLTDIANEFNWFCALDPGFPYNGFVHTGEWAHYLKASEVFPVAYLVAGLILQQHMFENMAQLQAAVHQQPVGCINDFCGHKKEITLKMRTADVCPECMQKLQGKLEPRAIAQVLDIFEGVRKRLLFNQPFRQAVSPSRLVVNTAGRILLPDYGNLEIKLTPLEKTLYLFFLNHPEGVLLPDLVDHRAELRKLYGRFSNSGLLAEVHNGVEGLVDVTSNSASEKISRIKAAFTKALGADLAAQYIIKGEKAKPKSIALDRSLVIIQGNPVAYD
;
A
#
# COMPACT_ATOMS: atom_id res chain seq x y z
N MET A 1 -5.98 13.42 -10.54
CA MET A 1 -6.64 12.26 -11.19
C MET A 1 -7.01 11.24 -10.14
N THR A 2 -8.07 10.47 -10.35
CA THR A 2 -8.51 9.43 -9.41
C THR A 2 -8.29 8.04 -10.00
N ILE A 3 -7.81 7.12 -9.17
CA ILE A 3 -7.61 5.71 -9.49
C ILE A 3 -8.63 4.93 -8.68
N HIS A 4 -9.61 4.36 -9.35
CA HIS A 4 -10.71 3.60 -8.76
C HIS A 4 -10.37 2.11 -8.79
N LEU A 5 -10.04 1.55 -7.63
CA LEU A 5 -9.82 0.12 -7.46
C LEU A 5 -11.14 -0.59 -7.22
N ILE A 6 -11.43 -1.60 -8.04
CA ILE A 6 -12.60 -2.49 -7.92
C ILE A 6 -12.11 -3.94 -7.86
N ARG A 7 -12.95 -4.88 -7.43
CA ARG A 7 -12.55 -6.30 -7.30
C ARG A 7 -13.61 -7.30 -7.72
N THR A 8 -13.17 -8.47 -8.18
CA THR A 8 -14.03 -9.66 -8.34
C THR A 8 -14.39 -10.26 -6.98
N ALA A 9 -15.44 -11.09 -6.94
CA ALA A 9 -15.82 -11.91 -5.79
C ALA A 9 -14.82 -13.04 -5.42
N GLY A 10 -13.58 -13.00 -5.90
CA GLY A 10 -12.55 -13.99 -5.58
C GLY A 10 -11.22 -13.41 -5.12
N ALA A 11 -10.91 -12.16 -5.50
CA ALA A 11 -9.79 -11.44 -4.91
C ALA A 11 -10.02 -11.22 -3.39
N ASP A 12 -9.04 -11.63 -2.58
CA ASP A 12 -9.12 -11.55 -1.12
C ASP A 12 -9.33 -10.09 -0.68
N THR A 13 -10.41 -9.88 0.08
CA THR A 13 -10.81 -8.59 0.64
C THR A 13 -9.65 -7.89 1.36
N ARG A 14 -8.81 -8.65 2.08
CA ARG A 14 -7.68 -8.13 2.85
C ARG A 14 -6.53 -7.65 1.95
N ILE A 15 -6.28 -8.34 0.84
CA ILE A 15 -5.29 -7.91 -0.16
C ILE A 15 -5.77 -6.62 -0.82
N PHE A 16 -7.05 -6.54 -1.19
CA PHE A 16 -7.65 -5.30 -1.71
C PHE A 16 -7.51 -4.13 -0.73
N ASP A 17 -7.88 -4.33 0.54
CA ASP A 17 -7.81 -3.30 1.58
C ASP A 17 -6.37 -2.85 1.85
N GLU A 18 -5.41 -3.79 1.93
CA GLU A 18 -4.01 -3.46 2.18
C GLU A 18 -3.33 -2.82 0.97
N VAL A 19 -3.68 -3.18 -0.27
CA VAL A 19 -3.22 -2.50 -1.50
C VAL A 19 -3.74 -1.07 -1.55
N LEU A 20 -5.04 -0.85 -1.40
CA LEU A 20 -5.66 0.48 -1.41
C LEU A 20 -5.04 1.37 -0.32
N HIS A 21 -4.96 0.85 0.91
CA HIS A 21 -4.40 1.56 2.05
C HIS A 21 -2.89 1.86 1.90
N PHE A 22 -2.12 0.97 1.29
CA PHE A 22 -0.70 1.19 0.98
C PHE A 22 -0.54 2.31 -0.06
N LEU A 23 -1.28 2.27 -1.17
CA LEU A 23 -1.24 3.30 -2.21
C LEU A 23 -1.66 4.67 -1.67
N GLN A 24 -2.71 4.72 -0.83
CA GLN A 24 -3.14 5.93 -0.13
C GLN A 24 -2.12 6.48 0.89
N SER A 25 -1.02 5.78 1.19
CA SER A 25 0.01 6.27 2.13
C SER A 25 1.00 7.26 1.49
N PHE A 26 0.94 7.45 0.17
CA PHE A 26 1.82 8.33 -0.60
C PHE A 26 1.05 9.60 -0.99
N GLU A 27 1.42 10.76 -0.44
CA GLU A 27 0.72 12.03 -0.65
C GLU A 27 1.03 12.62 -2.05
N GLY A 28 0.02 13.15 -2.75
CA GLY A 28 0.18 13.78 -4.06
C GLY A 28 -1.12 13.95 -4.87
N PRO A 29 -1.04 14.38 -6.14
CA PRO A 29 -2.20 14.70 -7.01
C PRO A 29 -2.91 13.47 -7.62
N VAL A 30 -2.36 12.28 -7.45
CA VAL A 30 -3.04 11.00 -7.74
C VAL A 30 -3.80 10.58 -6.49
N GLN A 31 -5.11 10.39 -6.62
CA GLN A 31 -5.98 10.01 -5.52
C GLN A 31 -6.44 8.56 -5.70
N PHE A 32 -6.29 7.73 -4.66
CA PHE A 32 -6.64 6.32 -4.71
C PHE A 32 -7.95 6.08 -3.96
N THR A 33 -8.96 5.55 -4.64
CA THR A 33 -10.27 5.21 -4.08
C THR A 33 -10.63 3.76 -4.39
N GLY A 34 -11.56 3.22 -3.63
CA GLY A 34 -12.06 1.86 -3.79
C GLY A 34 -13.08 1.54 -2.71
N ASN A 35 -14.00 0.63 -3.00
CA ASN A 35 -15.04 0.23 -2.04
C ASN A 35 -15.01 -1.29 -1.85
N THR A 36 -14.48 -1.71 -0.70
CA THR A 36 -14.33 -3.09 -0.26
C THR A 36 -15.62 -3.91 -0.33
N ALA A 37 -16.77 -3.28 -0.12
CA ALA A 37 -18.09 -3.90 -0.15
C ALA A 37 -18.68 -4.01 -1.57
N LEU A 38 -18.20 -3.22 -2.54
CA LEU A 38 -18.59 -3.37 -3.95
C LEU A 38 -17.81 -4.51 -4.59
N VAL A 39 -18.44 -5.68 -4.56
CA VAL A 39 -17.95 -6.91 -5.15
C VAL A 39 -18.55 -7.07 -6.54
N TRP A 40 -17.71 -7.08 -7.58
CA TRP A 40 -18.18 -7.33 -8.94
C TRP A 40 -18.34 -8.83 -9.18
N GLU A 41 -19.40 -9.17 -9.91
CA GLU A 41 -19.63 -10.53 -10.41
C GLU A 41 -18.39 -11.04 -11.12
N LYS A 42 -18.07 -12.32 -10.93
CA LYS A 42 -16.92 -12.92 -11.61
C LYS A 42 -17.13 -12.83 -13.14
N PRO A 43 -16.10 -12.45 -13.93
CA PRO A 43 -16.12 -12.66 -15.38
C PRO A 43 -16.42 -14.13 -15.70
N ARG A 44 -17.03 -14.39 -16.86
CA ARG A 44 -17.22 -15.77 -17.32
C ARG A 44 -15.86 -16.40 -17.54
N TYR A 45 -15.63 -17.54 -16.90
CA TYR A 45 -14.36 -18.24 -16.95
C TYR A 45 -14.54 -19.70 -17.33
N THR A 46 -13.50 -20.30 -17.90
CA THR A 46 -13.37 -21.74 -18.10
C THR A 46 -12.32 -22.32 -17.15
N ASN A 47 -12.33 -23.62 -16.93
CA ASN A 47 -11.24 -24.32 -16.24
C ASN A 47 -10.27 -24.85 -17.30
N LYS A 48 -9.09 -24.26 -17.40
CA LYS A 48 -8.01 -24.66 -18.31
C LYS A 48 -7.02 -25.55 -17.56
N ARG A 49 -6.57 -26.65 -18.17
CA ARG A 49 -5.42 -27.42 -17.67
C ARG A 49 -4.16 -26.63 -18.02
N VAL A 50 -3.21 -26.54 -17.09
CA VAL A 50 -1.92 -25.85 -17.30
C VAL A 50 -0.74 -26.77 -17.02
N ASP A 51 0.42 -26.37 -17.53
CA ASP A 51 1.74 -26.96 -17.35
C ASP A 51 2.76 -25.85 -17.02
N GLU A 52 4.04 -26.20 -16.80
CA GLU A 52 5.04 -25.19 -16.40
C GLU A 52 5.27 -24.12 -17.47
N GLU A 53 5.26 -24.51 -18.75
CA GLU A 53 5.54 -23.59 -19.85
C GLU A 53 4.42 -22.57 -19.99
N SER A 54 3.17 -23.03 -20.07
CA SER A 54 1.99 -22.17 -20.16
C SER A 54 1.70 -21.36 -18.89
N PHE A 55 2.16 -21.82 -17.72
CA PHE A 55 2.02 -21.07 -16.47
C PHE A 55 3.05 -19.93 -16.33
N PHE A 56 4.31 -20.19 -16.68
CA PHE A 56 5.40 -19.21 -16.51
C PHE A 56 5.60 -18.25 -17.69
N HIS A 57 5.19 -18.57 -18.92
CA HIS A 57 5.34 -17.65 -20.04
C HIS A 57 4.10 -16.77 -20.24
N GLN A 58 4.31 -15.47 -20.46
CA GLN A 58 3.27 -14.55 -20.94
C GLN A 58 3.19 -14.66 -22.47
N GLU A 59 2.00 -14.64 -23.07
CA GLU A 59 1.90 -14.69 -24.53
C GLU A 59 2.50 -13.43 -25.17
N ARG A 60 3.49 -13.67 -26.03
CA ARG A 60 4.03 -12.73 -27.01
C ARG A 60 3.40 -13.01 -28.36
N VAL A 61 3.51 -12.03 -29.26
CA VAL A 61 3.73 -12.36 -30.67
C VAL A 61 5.17 -12.93 -30.79
N LEU A 62 5.30 -14.21 -30.43
CA LEU A 62 6.47 -15.11 -30.44
C LEU A 62 7.74 -14.70 -29.66
N CYS A 63 8.09 -15.53 -28.66
CA CYS A 63 9.34 -16.32 -28.50
C CYS A 63 9.62 -16.67 -27.01
N SER A 64 10.14 -17.86 -26.69
CA SER A 64 10.47 -18.34 -25.32
C SER A 64 11.96 -18.08 -24.97
N MET A 65 12.62 -18.56 -23.89
CA MET A 65 12.42 -19.60 -22.85
C MET A 65 13.33 -19.20 -21.63
N ALA A 66 13.46 -19.84 -20.44
CA ALA A 66 13.03 -21.14 -19.89
C ALA A 66 12.97 -21.12 -18.32
N CYS A 67 12.73 -22.29 -17.71
CA CYS A 67 12.36 -22.48 -16.30
C CYS A 67 13.50 -22.44 -15.24
N PHE A 68 13.08 -22.44 -13.97
CA PHE A 68 13.83 -22.74 -12.73
C PHE A 68 12.84 -23.41 -11.73
N ASP A 69 13.29 -23.92 -10.58
CA ASP A 69 12.41 -24.51 -9.55
C ASP A 69 11.31 -23.56 -9.02
N THR A 70 10.21 -24.14 -8.51
CA THR A 70 9.04 -23.42 -7.94
C THR A 70 8.18 -24.31 -7.06
N PRO A 71 7.23 -23.76 -6.25
CA PRO A 71 6.15 -24.54 -5.66
C PRO A 71 5.26 -25.16 -6.74
N GLU A 72 4.70 -26.34 -6.46
CA GLU A 72 3.85 -27.12 -7.38
C GLU A 72 2.73 -26.26 -7.99
N ILE A 73 2.64 -26.27 -9.32
CA ILE A 73 1.70 -25.47 -10.09
C ILE A 73 0.30 -26.11 -10.04
N PRO A 74 -0.79 -25.33 -9.88
CA PRO A 74 -2.15 -25.89 -9.90
C PRO A 74 -2.47 -26.56 -11.23
N VAL A 75 -2.89 -27.83 -11.21
CA VAL A 75 -3.20 -28.63 -12.42
C VAL A 75 -4.30 -27.99 -13.29
N PHE A 76 -5.22 -27.24 -12.67
CA PHE A 76 -6.29 -26.51 -13.34
C PHE A 76 -6.37 -25.07 -12.84
N ARG A 77 -6.61 -24.14 -13.77
CA ARG A 77 -6.68 -22.70 -13.53
C ARG A 77 -7.97 -22.12 -14.11
N LYS A 78 -8.51 -21.08 -13.48
CA LYS A 78 -9.69 -20.34 -13.98
C LYS A 78 -9.21 -19.25 -14.92
N GLU A 79 -9.66 -19.27 -16.17
CA GLU A 79 -9.24 -18.31 -17.19
C GLU A 79 -10.43 -17.64 -17.87
N CYS A 80 -10.32 -16.34 -18.13
CA CYS A 80 -11.31 -15.51 -18.82
C CYS A 80 -10.64 -14.60 -19.86
N SER A 81 -11.42 -13.99 -20.74
CA SER A 81 -10.89 -13.06 -21.75
C SER A 81 -10.66 -11.66 -21.19
N TRP A 82 -9.78 -10.89 -21.82
CA TRP A 82 -9.58 -9.46 -21.56
C TRP A 82 -10.90 -8.69 -21.69
N LYS A 83 -11.74 -9.06 -22.66
CA LYS A 83 -13.08 -8.50 -22.85
C LYS A 83 -13.97 -8.65 -21.61
N GLU A 84 -14.04 -9.86 -21.04
CA GLU A 84 -14.83 -10.12 -19.82
C GLU A 84 -14.29 -9.36 -18.59
N LEU A 85 -12.98 -9.07 -18.52
CA LEU A 85 -12.37 -8.26 -17.47
C LEU A 85 -12.66 -6.76 -17.62
N PHE A 86 -12.47 -6.20 -18.82
CA PHE A 86 -12.73 -4.79 -19.08
C PHE A 86 -14.22 -4.45 -19.06
N GLU A 87 -15.11 -5.39 -19.41
CA GLU A 87 -16.56 -5.24 -19.25
C GLU A 87 -16.96 -4.95 -17.80
N LYS A 88 -16.27 -5.50 -16.78
CA LYS A 88 -16.55 -5.15 -15.37
C LYS A 88 -16.14 -3.71 -15.03
N CYS A 89 -15.06 -3.20 -15.65
CA CYS A 89 -14.65 -1.81 -15.50
C CYS A 89 -15.66 -0.85 -16.14
N ALA A 90 -16.17 -1.20 -17.33
CA ALA A 90 -17.26 -0.47 -17.99
C ALA A 90 -18.57 -0.53 -17.18
N GLN A 91 -18.91 -1.68 -16.60
CA GLN A 91 -20.07 -1.81 -15.71
C GLN A 91 -19.94 -0.92 -14.46
N TYR A 92 -18.75 -0.78 -13.87
CA TYR A 92 -18.51 0.17 -12.78
C TYR A 92 -18.76 1.62 -13.20
N ARG A 93 -18.22 2.06 -14.36
CA ARG A 93 -18.44 3.42 -14.92
C ARG A 93 -19.90 3.70 -15.27
N ASN A 94 -20.65 2.70 -15.71
CA ASN A 94 -22.08 2.85 -15.99
C ASN A 94 -22.94 2.90 -14.71
N THR A 95 -22.40 2.47 -13.56
CA THR A 95 -23.12 2.42 -12.28
C THR A 95 -22.80 3.60 -11.37
N PHE A 96 -21.58 4.17 -11.48
CA PHE A 96 -21.08 5.23 -10.60
C PHE A 96 -20.56 6.43 -11.39
N PRO A 97 -20.66 7.66 -10.87
CA PRO A 97 -20.14 8.85 -11.53
C PRO A 97 -18.60 8.87 -11.51
N VAL A 98 -17.98 8.27 -12.54
CA VAL A 98 -16.53 8.21 -12.74
C VAL A 98 -16.16 9.12 -13.90
N ALA A 99 -15.13 9.96 -13.74
CA ALA A 99 -14.66 10.81 -14.84
C ALA A 99 -14.04 9.98 -15.98
N GLU A 100 -14.17 10.45 -17.22
CA GLU A 100 -13.54 9.81 -18.38
C GLU A 100 -12.01 9.76 -18.29
N THR A 101 -11.41 10.72 -17.58
CA THR A 101 -9.97 10.86 -17.32
C THR A 101 -9.48 10.19 -16.02
N ASP A 102 -10.39 9.60 -15.23
CA ASP A 102 -10.01 8.75 -14.09
C ASP A 102 -9.70 7.33 -14.58
N LEU A 103 -8.84 6.60 -13.87
CA LEU A 103 -8.47 5.21 -14.19
C LEU A 103 -9.31 4.23 -13.35
N VAL A 104 -9.87 3.17 -13.96
CA VAL A 104 -10.62 2.09 -13.27
C VAL A 104 -9.85 0.79 -13.41
N LEU A 105 -9.44 0.18 -12.29
CA LEU A 105 -8.63 -1.04 -12.27
C LEU A 105 -9.31 -2.18 -11.52
N LEU A 106 -9.54 -3.29 -12.20
CA LEU A 106 -10.06 -4.52 -11.63
C LEU A 106 -8.96 -5.39 -11.02
N LEU A 107 -8.98 -5.54 -9.70
CA LEU A 107 -8.17 -6.52 -8.98
C LEU A 107 -8.87 -7.89 -9.02
N THR A 108 -8.19 -8.93 -9.50
CA THR A 108 -8.81 -10.25 -9.78
C THR A 108 -7.92 -11.45 -9.44
N ASP A 109 -8.54 -12.50 -8.87
CA ASP A 109 -7.98 -13.85 -8.68
C ASP A 109 -7.95 -14.70 -9.95
N ILE A 110 -8.67 -14.29 -11.00
CA ILE A 110 -8.88 -15.09 -12.21
C ILE A 110 -7.77 -14.77 -13.23
N ALA A 111 -7.32 -15.80 -13.96
CA ALA A 111 -6.37 -15.64 -15.04
C ALA A 111 -6.99 -15.01 -16.28
N ASN A 112 -6.15 -14.40 -17.12
CA ASN A 112 -6.53 -13.91 -18.43
C ASN A 112 -5.92 -14.77 -19.54
N GLU A 113 -6.57 -14.81 -20.69
CA GLU A 113 -6.22 -15.65 -21.86
C GLU A 113 -4.74 -15.55 -22.30
N PHE A 114 -4.14 -14.36 -22.23
CA PHE A 114 -2.72 -14.13 -22.59
C PHE A 114 -1.73 -14.37 -21.43
N ASN A 115 -2.21 -14.76 -20.25
CA ASN A 115 -1.44 -15.00 -19.02
C ASN A 115 -0.72 -13.77 -18.41
N TRP A 116 -1.12 -12.54 -18.77
CA TRP A 116 -0.45 -11.31 -18.31
C TRP A 116 -0.69 -10.99 -16.83
N PHE A 117 0.25 -10.32 -16.17
CA PHE A 117 0.04 -9.87 -14.78
C PHE A 117 -0.93 -8.68 -14.65
N CYS A 118 -0.95 -7.78 -15.64
CA CYS A 118 -1.84 -6.62 -15.70
C CYS A 118 -1.93 -6.09 -17.13
N ALA A 119 -3.01 -5.38 -17.47
CA ALA A 119 -3.12 -4.66 -18.74
C ALA A 119 -4.09 -3.47 -18.62
N LEU A 120 -3.94 -2.51 -19.55
CA LEU A 120 -4.97 -1.54 -19.89
C LEU A 120 -5.84 -2.08 -21.03
N ASP A 121 -7.08 -1.61 -21.11
CA ASP A 121 -8.00 -1.90 -22.22
C ASP A 121 -7.50 -1.26 -23.53
N PRO A 122 -7.16 -2.05 -24.57
CA PRO A 122 -6.66 -1.51 -25.85
C PRO A 122 -7.66 -0.61 -26.59
N GLY A 123 -8.96 -0.73 -26.30
CA GLY A 123 -10.00 0.12 -26.87
C GLY A 123 -10.33 1.35 -26.02
N PHE A 124 -10.02 1.34 -24.73
CA PHE A 124 -10.27 2.44 -23.80
C PHE A 124 -9.30 2.43 -22.61
N PRO A 125 -8.06 2.96 -22.75
CA PRO A 125 -6.96 2.75 -21.80
C PRO A 125 -7.13 3.38 -20.40
N TYR A 126 -8.30 3.92 -20.09
CA TYR A 126 -8.74 4.28 -18.74
C TYR A 126 -9.43 3.13 -17.99
N ASN A 127 -9.61 1.96 -18.62
CA ASN A 127 -9.93 0.69 -17.96
C ASN A 127 -8.68 -0.20 -17.89
N GLY A 128 -8.58 -1.07 -16.89
CA GLY A 128 -7.51 -2.06 -16.79
C GLY A 128 -7.78 -3.15 -15.75
N PHE A 129 -6.90 -4.15 -15.70
CA PHE A 129 -6.92 -5.20 -14.66
C PHE A 129 -5.54 -5.44 -14.07
N VAL A 130 -5.50 -5.96 -12.85
CA VAL A 130 -4.29 -6.46 -12.17
C VAL A 130 -4.59 -7.80 -11.51
N HIS A 131 -3.76 -8.81 -11.78
CA HIS A 131 -3.91 -10.15 -11.20
C HIS A 131 -3.35 -10.19 -9.76
N THR A 132 -4.17 -10.66 -8.82
CA THR A 132 -3.83 -10.70 -7.39
C THR A 132 -3.39 -12.07 -6.88
N GLY A 133 -3.50 -13.12 -7.70
CA GLY A 133 -3.18 -14.49 -7.31
C GLY A 133 -1.73 -14.90 -7.57
N GLU A 134 -1.38 -16.07 -7.06
CA GLU A 134 -0.19 -16.87 -7.43
C GLU A 134 1.18 -16.21 -7.15
N TRP A 135 1.23 -15.09 -6.41
CA TRP A 135 2.47 -14.34 -6.24
C TRP A 135 3.57 -15.15 -5.54
N ALA A 136 3.20 -16.13 -4.72
CA ALA A 136 4.11 -17.08 -4.09
C ALA A 136 4.99 -17.90 -5.08
N HIS A 137 4.59 -18.08 -6.34
CA HIS A 137 5.41 -18.77 -7.36
C HIS A 137 6.48 -17.85 -7.99
N TYR A 138 6.37 -16.53 -7.83
CA TYR A 138 7.25 -15.55 -8.46
C TYR A 138 8.07 -14.75 -7.42
N LEU A 139 7.48 -14.41 -6.27
CA LEU A 139 8.05 -13.52 -5.26
C LEU A 139 7.78 -14.01 -3.82
N LYS A 140 8.84 -14.10 -3.01
CA LYS A 140 8.76 -14.42 -1.58
C LYS A 140 8.43 -13.17 -0.76
N ALA A 141 7.22 -12.62 -0.92
CA ALA A 141 6.72 -11.43 -0.24
C ALA A 141 5.19 -11.45 -0.09
N SER A 142 4.62 -10.48 0.63
CA SER A 142 3.16 -10.26 0.63
C SER A 142 2.70 -9.81 -0.75
N GLU A 143 1.60 -10.38 -1.23
CA GLU A 143 0.98 -10.13 -2.54
C GLU A 143 0.51 -8.67 -2.71
N VAL A 144 0.36 -7.95 -1.60
CA VAL A 144 0.07 -6.51 -1.57
C VAL A 144 1.11 -5.68 -2.34
N PHE A 145 2.39 -6.00 -2.20
CA PHE A 145 3.47 -5.22 -2.81
C PHE A 145 3.55 -5.36 -4.34
N PRO A 146 3.53 -6.58 -4.94
CA PRO A 146 3.47 -6.71 -6.39
C PRO A 146 2.18 -6.14 -6.99
N VAL A 147 1.02 -6.33 -6.36
CA VAL A 147 -0.24 -5.76 -6.87
C VAL A 147 -0.21 -4.23 -6.85
N ALA A 148 0.27 -3.61 -5.77
CA ALA A 148 0.44 -2.15 -5.70
C ALA A 148 1.46 -1.62 -6.72
N TYR A 149 2.55 -2.35 -6.96
CA TYR A 149 3.54 -2.01 -8.00
C TYR A 149 2.92 -2.00 -9.41
N LEU A 150 2.09 -3.00 -9.73
CA LEU A 150 1.44 -3.08 -11.04
C LEU A 150 0.38 -1.98 -11.22
N VAL A 151 -0.42 -1.69 -10.17
CA VAL A 151 -1.34 -0.53 -10.16
C VAL A 151 -0.57 0.77 -10.47
N ALA A 152 0.55 1.00 -9.78
CA ALA A 152 1.41 2.16 -10.01
C ALA A 152 2.01 2.18 -11.43
N GLY A 153 2.38 1.02 -11.97
CA GLY A 153 2.87 0.88 -13.35
C GLY A 153 1.84 1.28 -14.40
N LEU A 154 0.60 0.82 -14.27
CA LEU A 154 -0.48 1.14 -15.22
C LEU A 154 -0.75 2.65 -15.32
N ILE A 155 -0.62 3.40 -14.23
CA ILE A 155 -0.79 4.87 -14.20
C ILE A 155 0.23 5.55 -15.12
N LEU A 156 1.50 5.13 -15.08
CA LEU A 156 2.53 5.66 -15.97
C LEU A 156 2.32 5.18 -17.41
N GLN A 157 2.02 3.90 -17.61
CA GLN A 157 1.84 3.30 -18.93
C GLN A 157 0.69 3.93 -19.72
N GLN A 158 -0.42 4.28 -19.05
CA GLN A 158 -1.56 5.00 -19.64
C GLN A 158 -1.17 6.36 -20.25
N HIS A 159 -0.12 6.99 -19.72
CA HIS A 159 0.40 8.25 -20.25
C HIS A 159 1.54 8.02 -21.26
N MET A 160 2.41 7.03 -21.04
CA MET A 160 3.51 6.72 -21.95
C MET A 160 3.00 6.33 -23.35
N PHE A 161 1.99 5.45 -23.43
CA PHE A 161 1.57 4.76 -24.65
C PHE A 161 0.12 5.01 -25.03
N GLU A 162 -0.10 5.30 -26.31
CA GLU A 162 -1.42 5.57 -26.90
C GLU A 162 -2.16 4.27 -27.31
N ASN A 163 -1.42 3.18 -27.57
CA ASN A 163 -1.97 1.91 -28.02
C ASN A 163 -1.00 0.72 -27.80
N MET A 164 -1.52 -0.50 -27.93
CA MET A 164 -0.78 -1.74 -27.72
C MET A 164 0.41 -1.93 -28.67
N ALA A 165 0.35 -1.46 -29.91
CA ALA A 165 1.47 -1.61 -30.85
C ALA A 165 2.66 -0.73 -30.44
N GLN A 166 2.40 0.50 -29.98
CA GLN A 166 3.41 1.39 -29.43
C GLN A 166 4.03 0.82 -28.14
N LEU A 167 3.23 0.21 -27.26
CA LEU A 167 3.72 -0.51 -26.07
C LEU A 167 4.63 -1.68 -26.46
N GLN A 168 4.17 -2.57 -27.35
CA GLN A 168 4.93 -3.75 -27.79
C GLN A 168 6.27 -3.39 -28.45
N ALA A 169 6.32 -2.31 -29.22
CA ALA A 169 7.55 -1.80 -29.84
C ALA A 169 8.53 -1.14 -28.84
N ALA A 170 8.07 -0.80 -27.62
CA ALA A 170 8.81 0.06 -26.68
C ALA A 170 9.14 -0.59 -25.32
N VAL A 171 8.65 -1.80 -25.04
CA VAL A 171 9.03 -2.59 -23.86
C VAL A 171 10.43 -3.18 -23.99
N HIS A 172 11.17 -3.24 -22.87
CA HIS A 172 12.50 -3.84 -22.83
C HIS A 172 12.36 -5.36 -22.93
N GLN A 173 12.85 -5.91 -24.05
CA GLN A 173 12.71 -7.32 -24.42
C GLN A 173 13.60 -8.24 -23.57
N GLN A 174 14.75 -7.72 -23.14
CA GLN A 174 15.53 -8.25 -22.02
C GLN A 174 15.25 -7.37 -20.79
N PRO A 175 14.88 -7.93 -19.63
CA PRO A 175 14.62 -7.14 -18.42
C PRO A 175 15.85 -6.38 -17.93
N VAL A 176 15.70 -5.07 -17.67
CA VAL A 176 16.77 -4.20 -17.13
C VAL A 176 16.46 -3.64 -15.73
N GLY A 177 15.31 -4.01 -15.15
CA GLY A 177 14.79 -3.49 -13.88
C GLY A 177 13.79 -2.34 -14.04
N CYS A 178 13.33 -2.06 -15.25
CA CYS A 178 12.47 -0.92 -15.58
C CYS A 178 10.97 -1.29 -15.53
N ILE A 179 10.10 -0.33 -15.24
CA ILE A 179 8.64 -0.48 -15.29
C ILE A 179 8.10 -1.00 -16.64
N ASN A 180 8.87 -0.84 -17.73
CA ASN A 180 8.54 -1.35 -19.05
C ASN A 180 9.37 -2.58 -19.49
N ASP A 181 10.03 -3.28 -18.56
CA ASP A 181 10.50 -4.65 -18.80
C ASP A 181 9.31 -5.54 -19.20
N PHE A 182 9.45 -6.32 -20.27
CA PHE A 182 8.39 -7.22 -20.73
C PHE A 182 8.17 -8.40 -19.76
N CYS A 183 9.23 -8.91 -19.12
CA CYS A 183 9.21 -10.07 -18.21
C CYS A 183 8.51 -11.30 -18.81
N GLY A 184 8.90 -11.69 -20.02
CA GLY A 184 8.23 -12.73 -20.80
C GLY A 184 8.19 -14.09 -20.13
N HIS A 185 9.23 -14.44 -19.37
CA HIS A 185 9.18 -15.53 -18.40
C HIS A 185 8.91 -14.92 -17.02
N LYS A 186 7.71 -15.10 -16.47
CA LYS A 186 7.16 -14.35 -15.32
C LYS A 186 8.07 -14.19 -14.11
N LYS A 187 8.97 -15.14 -13.82
CA LYS A 187 9.92 -15.02 -12.70
C LYS A 187 10.84 -13.80 -12.82
N GLU A 188 11.07 -13.30 -14.04
CA GLU A 188 11.78 -12.05 -14.35
C GLU A 188 11.18 -10.81 -13.68
N ILE A 189 9.90 -10.84 -13.30
CA ILE A 189 9.22 -9.78 -12.52
C ILE A 189 9.97 -9.44 -11.22
N THR A 190 10.76 -10.39 -10.71
CA THR A 190 11.61 -10.21 -9.53
C THR A 190 12.67 -9.13 -9.72
N LEU A 191 13.26 -8.99 -10.91
CA LEU A 191 14.23 -7.91 -11.19
C LEU A 191 13.50 -6.57 -11.21
N LYS A 192 12.46 -6.48 -12.04
CA LYS A 192 11.58 -5.32 -12.21
C LYS A 192 11.12 -4.72 -10.87
N MET A 193 10.66 -5.55 -9.93
CA MET A 193 10.18 -5.09 -8.62
C MET A 193 11.29 -4.88 -7.56
N ARG A 194 12.49 -5.46 -7.73
CA ARG A 194 13.64 -5.21 -6.84
C ARG A 194 14.46 -3.99 -7.22
N THR A 195 14.48 -3.64 -8.50
CA THR A 195 15.06 -2.39 -9.01
C THR A 195 14.03 -1.26 -8.85
N ALA A 196 12.77 -1.52 -9.22
CA ALA A 196 11.62 -0.64 -9.05
C ALA A 196 11.79 0.76 -9.69
N ASP A 197 12.43 0.80 -10.86
CA ASP A 197 12.90 2.04 -11.50
C ASP A 197 12.18 2.31 -12.84
N VAL A 198 12.35 3.53 -13.36
CA VAL A 198 11.91 3.95 -14.69
C VAL A 198 13.12 4.50 -15.43
N CYS A 199 13.65 3.74 -16.38
CA CYS A 199 14.88 4.10 -17.09
C CYS A 199 14.73 5.46 -17.84
N PRO A 200 15.84 6.15 -18.17
CA PRO A 200 15.78 7.46 -18.83
C PRO A 200 14.96 7.48 -20.13
N GLU A 201 15.05 6.43 -20.94
CA GLU A 201 14.25 6.26 -22.17
C GLU A 201 12.74 6.18 -21.90
N CYS A 202 12.33 5.67 -20.74
CA CYS A 202 10.92 5.58 -20.35
C CYS A 202 10.45 6.85 -19.63
N MET A 203 11.32 7.52 -18.85
CA MET A 203 11.02 8.83 -18.29
C MET A 203 10.78 9.88 -19.38
N GLN A 204 11.52 9.84 -20.49
CA GLN A 204 11.26 10.69 -21.66
C GLN A 204 9.84 10.50 -22.23
N LYS A 205 9.27 9.28 -22.17
CA LYS A 205 7.91 9.00 -22.67
C LYS A 205 6.80 9.61 -21.81
N LEU A 206 7.11 10.04 -20.58
CA LEU A 206 6.20 10.79 -19.69
C LEU A 206 6.30 12.31 -19.83
N GLN A 207 7.36 12.82 -20.48
CA GLN A 207 7.67 14.25 -20.49
C GLN A 207 6.55 15.07 -21.14
N GLY A 208 5.95 15.97 -20.37
CA GLY A 208 4.81 16.79 -20.80
C GLY A 208 3.46 16.05 -20.89
N LYS A 209 3.43 14.73 -20.69
CA LYS A 209 2.19 13.92 -20.71
C LYS A 209 1.55 13.74 -19.33
N LEU A 210 2.33 13.80 -18.25
CA LEU A 210 1.85 13.68 -16.87
C LEU A 210 2.49 14.76 -15.97
N GLU A 211 1.77 15.25 -14.96
CA GLU A 211 2.29 16.28 -14.05
C GLU A 211 3.52 15.74 -13.28
N PRO A 212 4.64 16.49 -13.17
CA PRO A 212 5.81 16.05 -12.43
C PRO A 212 5.55 15.60 -10.98
N ARG A 213 4.55 16.18 -10.30
CA ARG A 213 4.15 15.73 -8.95
C ARG A 213 3.42 14.38 -8.95
N ALA A 214 2.64 14.08 -9.98
CA ALA A 214 2.02 12.77 -10.16
C ALA A 214 3.08 11.70 -10.48
N ILE A 215 4.05 12.04 -11.33
CA ILE A 215 5.20 11.16 -11.62
C ILE A 215 5.98 10.88 -10.33
N ALA A 216 6.33 11.91 -9.54
CA ALA A 216 7.05 11.76 -8.28
C ALA A 216 6.31 10.86 -7.28
N GLN A 217 5.02 11.08 -7.06
CA GLN A 217 4.20 10.24 -6.17
C GLN A 217 4.18 8.76 -6.59
N VAL A 218 4.18 8.47 -7.89
CA VAL A 218 4.22 7.09 -8.41
C VAL A 218 5.61 6.47 -8.29
N LEU A 219 6.68 7.24 -8.46
CA LEU A 219 8.06 6.80 -8.16
C LEU A 219 8.25 6.52 -6.66
N ASP A 220 7.67 7.34 -5.78
CA ASP A 220 7.68 7.10 -4.33
C ASP A 220 6.94 5.79 -3.96
N ILE A 221 5.84 5.46 -4.65
CA ILE A 221 5.16 4.16 -4.49
C ILE A 221 6.09 2.99 -4.87
N PHE A 222 6.84 3.10 -5.98
CA PHE A 222 7.81 2.08 -6.38
C PHE A 222 8.95 1.93 -5.36
N GLU A 223 9.54 3.04 -4.89
CA GLU A 223 10.56 3.01 -3.83
C GLU A 223 10.00 2.44 -2.52
N GLY A 224 8.73 2.72 -2.22
CA GLY A 224 7.99 2.11 -1.12
C GLY A 224 7.92 0.59 -1.23
N VAL A 225 7.51 0.07 -2.39
CA VAL A 225 7.51 -1.38 -2.69
C VAL A 225 8.92 -1.94 -2.54
N ARG A 226 9.92 -1.30 -3.14
CA ARG A 226 11.32 -1.74 -3.09
C ARG A 226 11.84 -1.87 -1.66
N LYS A 227 11.62 -0.83 -0.84
CA LYS A 227 11.95 -0.83 0.60
C LYS A 227 11.28 -1.99 1.34
N ARG A 228 10.01 -2.30 1.08
CA ARG A 228 9.28 -3.42 1.71
C ARG A 228 9.83 -4.79 1.30
N LEU A 229 10.13 -4.98 0.02
CA LEU A 229 10.76 -6.21 -0.50
C LEU A 229 12.19 -6.44 0.02
N LEU A 230 12.88 -5.37 0.43
CA LEU A 230 14.19 -5.43 1.08
C LEU A 230 14.09 -5.58 2.61
N PHE A 231 13.13 -4.93 3.27
CA PHE A 231 12.95 -4.95 4.74
C PHE A 231 12.52 -6.33 5.25
N ASN A 232 11.72 -7.07 4.47
CA ASN A 232 11.30 -8.44 4.79
C ASN A 232 12.45 -9.49 4.73
N GLN A 233 13.70 -9.08 4.55
CA GLN A 233 14.86 -9.97 4.57
C GLN A 233 15.45 -10.03 5.99
N PRO A 234 15.61 -11.23 6.61
CA PRO A 234 15.92 -11.37 8.04
C PRO A 234 17.15 -10.59 8.54
N PHE A 235 18.13 -10.36 7.68
CA PHE A 235 19.39 -9.69 8.04
C PHE A 235 19.24 -8.17 8.32
N ARG A 236 18.13 -7.53 7.92
CA ARG A 236 17.96 -6.06 8.01
C ARG A 236 17.32 -5.53 9.31
N GLN A 237 17.21 -6.35 10.36
CA GLN A 237 16.70 -5.89 11.66
C GLN A 237 17.72 -5.04 12.46
N ALA A 238 19.00 -4.99 12.03
CA ALA A 238 20.07 -4.17 12.62
C ALA A 238 20.18 -2.74 12.02
N VAL A 239 19.08 -2.17 11.54
CA VAL A 239 19.06 -0.86 10.86
C VAL A 239 18.69 0.27 11.84
N SER A 240 19.17 1.49 11.58
CA SER A 240 18.78 2.71 12.30
C SER A 240 17.26 2.93 12.34
N PRO A 241 16.74 3.71 13.31
CA PRO A 241 15.33 4.13 13.28
C PRO A 241 15.00 4.87 11.98
N SER A 242 13.87 4.50 11.37
CA SER A 242 13.15 5.34 10.41
C SER A 242 12.71 6.62 11.11
N ARG A 243 12.56 7.68 10.32
CA ARG A 243 11.73 8.82 10.71
C ARG A 243 10.31 8.33 11.04
N LEU A 244 9.61 9.04 11.90
CA LEU A 244 8.20 8.84 12.19
C LEU A 244 7.41 10.06 11.70
N VAL A 245 6.58 9.82 10.70
CA VAL A 245 5.73 10.85 10.08
C VAL A 245 4.30 10.65 10.56
N VAL A 246 3.73 11.68 11.17
CA VAL A 246 2.29 11.77 11.46
C VAL A 246 1.69 12.60 10.34
N ASN A 247 1.04 11.96 9.38
CA ASN A 247 0.59 12.65 8.17
C ASN A 247 -0.67 13.50 8.42
N THR A 248 -1.09 14.26 7.40
CA THR A 248 -2.25 15.16 7.47
C THR A 248 -3.57 14.47 7.88
N ALA A 249 -3.74 13.18 7.55
CA ALA A 249 -4.87 12.33 7.95
C ALA A 249 -4.63 11.59 9.30
N GLY A 250 -3.60 11.98 10.05
CA GLY A 250 -3.22 11.36 11.32
C GLY A 250 -2.74 9.91 11.20
N ARG A 251 -2.25 9.48 10.03
CA ARG A 251 -1.64 8.15 9.84
C ARG A 251 -0.20 8.20 10.35
N ILE A 252 0.23 7.17 11.09
CA ILE A 252 1.59 7.09 11.65
C ILE A 252 2.43 6.23 10.72
N LEU A 253 3.29 6.86 9.93
CA LEU A 253 4.05 6.25 8.84
C LEU A 253 5.55 6.23 9.14
N LEU A 254 6.22 5.15 8.78
CA LEU A 254 7.68 5.00 8.82
C LEU A 254 8.21 4.96 7.36
N PRO A 255 8.55 6.13 6.75
CA PRO A 255 8.87 6.23 5.32
C PRO A 255 10.18 5.55 4.91
N ASP A 256 11.11 5.39 5.84
CA ASP A 256 12.40 4.75 5.55
C ASP A 256 12.26 3.22 5.48
N TYR A 257 11.16 2.67 6.01
CA TYR A 257 10.71 1.29 5.83
C TYR A 257 9.61 1.16 4.76
N GLY A 258 9.50 2.12 3.84
CA GLY A 258 8.56 2.08 2.71
C GLY A 258 7.11 2.33 3.14
N ASN A 259 6.88 3.52 3.73
CA ASN A 259 5.62 3.94 4.35
C ASN A 259 4.95 2.82 5.16
N LEU A 260 5.69 2.28 6.14
CA LEU A 260 5.14 1.30 7.07
C LEU A 260 4.22 1.99 8.06
N GLU A 261 2.90 1.80 7.88
CA GLU A 261 1.90 2.33 8.82
C GLU A 261 1.79 1.50 10.09
N ILE A 262 1.81 2.19 11.22
CA ILE A 262 1.47 1.65 12.53
C ILE A 262 -0.01 1.97 12.81
N LYS A 263 -0.88 1.03 12.44
CA LYS A 263 -2.34 1.15 12.60
C LYS A 263 -2.71 1.20 14.08
N LEU A 264 -3.13 2.37 14.56
CA LEU A 264 -3.62 2.63 15.92
C LEU A 264 -5.06 3.19 15.88
N THR A 265 -5.87 2.90 16.88
CA THR A 265 -7.20 3.52 17.09
C THR A 265 -7.07 5.00 17.53
N PRO A 266 -8.13 5.83 17.44
CA PRO A 266 -8.04 7.24 17.83
C PRO A 266 -7.55 7.50 19.27
N LEU A 267 -7.94 6.67 20.26
CA LEU A 267 -7.42 6.78 21.64
C LEU A 267 -5.94 6.42 21.74
N GLU A 268 -5.50 5.39 21.00
CA GLU A 268 -4.10 4.99 20.97
C GLU A 268 -3.23 6.02 20.25
N LYS A 269 -3.69 6.61 19.13
CA LYS A 269 -3.04 7.75 18.47
C LYS A 269 -2.90 8.93 19.44
N THR A 270 -3.97 9.27 20.15
CA THR A 270 -4.00 10.38 21.12
C THR A 270 -2.95 10.21 22.20
N LEU A 271 -2.93 9.05 22.86
CA LEU A 271 -1.97 8.73 23.91
C LEU A 271 -0.53 8.64 23.36
N TYR A 272 -0.37 8.14 22.13
CA TYR A 272 0.94 8.04 21.48
C TYR A 272 1.55 9.41 21.18
N LEU A 273 0.75 10.31 20.60
CA LEU A 273 1.19 11.67 20.25
C LEU A 273 1.48 12.51 21.49
N PHE A 274 0.69 12.32 22.56
CA PHE A 274 0.98 12.91 23.88
C PHE A 274 2.38 12.53 24.38
N PHE A 275 2.75 11.24 24.38
CA PHE A 275 4.11 10.81 24.76
C PHE A 275 5.21 11.13 23.73
N LEU A 276 4.87 11.62 22.53
CA LEU A 276 5.83 12.28 21.63
C LEU A 276 6.03 13.74 22.03
N ASN A 277 4.96 14.48 22.33
CA ASN A 277 5.01 15.87 22.82
C ASN A 277 5.80 16.01 24.13
N HIS A 278 5.74 14.99 25.01
CA HIS A 278 6.41 14.94 26.30
C HIS A 278 7.67 14.02 26.31
N PRO A 279 8.84 14.48 25.80
CA PRO A 279 10.09 13.71 25.84
C PRO A 279 10.65 13.49 27.25
N GLU A 280 10.42 14.41 28.19
CA GLU A 280 10.74 14.30 29.61
C GLU A 280 9.99 13.15 30.29
N GLY A 281 8.78 12.87 29.80
CA GLY A 281 7.94 11.76 30.20
C GLY A 281 7.01 12.06 31.38
N VAL A 282 5.85 11.41 31.37
CA VAL A 282 4.74 11.69 32.29
C VAL A 282 4.35 10.43 33.05
N LEU A 283 4.04 10.56 34.34
CA LEU A 283 3.51 9.47 35.17
C LEU A 283 2.05 9.17 34.79
N LEU A 284 1.62 7.91 34.89
CA LEU A 284 0.25 7.54 34.47
C LEU A 284 -0.88 8.18 35.30
N PRO A 285 -0.77 8.39 36.63
CA PRO A 285 -1.77 9.14 37.38
C PRO A 285 -1.93 10.59 36.89
N ASP A 286 -0.82 11.24 36.56
CA ASP A 286 -0.68 12.66 36.21
C ASP A 286 -1.35 12.99 34.85
N LEU A 287 -1.71 11.98 34.05
CA LEU A 287 -2.54 12.15 32.83
C LEU A 287 -3.87 12.90 33.10
N VAL A 288 -4.33 12.90 34.36
CA VAL A 288 -5.51 13.64 34.83
C VAL A 288 -5.38 15.15 34.63
N ASP A 289 -4.17 15.69 34.75
CA ASP A 289 -3.87 17.13 34.62
C ASP A 289 -3.73 17.55 33.15
N HIS A 290 -3.18 16.66 32.31
CA HIS A 290 -3.05 16.84 30.86
C HIS A 290 -4.36 16.61 30.07
N ARG A 291 -5.49 16.41 30.76
CA ARG A 291 -6.82 16.14 30.20
C ARG A 291 -7.25 17.11 29.09
N ALA A 292 -6.90 18.39 29.20
CA ALA A 292 -7.23 19.40 28.19
C ALA A 292 -6.50 19.15 26.86
N GLU A 293 -5.21 18.79 26.91
CA GLU A 293 -4.43 18.43 25.73
C GLU A 293 -4.90 17.10 25.13
N LEU A 294 -5.15 16.09 25.97
CA LEU A 294 -5.64 14.78 25.50
C LEU A 294 -6.98 14.90 24.76
N ARG A 295 -7.88 15.80 25.20
CA ARG A 295 -9.11 16.15 24.46
C ARG A 295 -8.82 16.87 23.13
N LYS A 296 -7.90 17.85 23.13
CA LYS A 296 -7.45 18.59 21.93
C LYS A 296 -6.80 17.65 20.89
N LEU A 297 -6.03 16.67 21.34
CA LEU A 297 -5.42 15.64 20.49
C LEU A 297 -6.48 14.66 19.96
N TYR A 298 -7.37 14.13 20.81
CA TYR A 298 -8.41 13.18 20.39
C TYR A 298 -9.34 13.79 19.32
N GLY A 299 -9.74 15.06 19.50
CA GLY A 299 -10.55 15.79 18.53
C GLY A 299 -9.93 15.96 17.14
N ARG A 300 -8.61 15.71 16.96
CA ARG A 300 -7.96 15.67 15.63
C ARG A 300 -8.16 14.34 14.90
N PHE A 301 -8.56 13.27 15.59
CA PHE A 301 -8.58 11.90 15.05
C PHE A 301 -9.93 11.18 15.22
N SER A 302 -10.89 11.78 15.93
CA SER A 302 -12.24 11.28 16.07
C SER A 302 -13.13 11.75 14.92
N ASN A 303 -13.60 10.82 14.08
CA ASN A 303 -14.64 11.11 13.09
C ASN A 303 -16.01 11.44 13.74
N SER A 304 -16.18 11.14 15.03
CA SER A 304 -17.38 11.45 15.81
C SER A 304 -17.49 12.95 16.10
N GLY A 305 -18.45 13.62 15.47
CA GLY A 305 -18.84 14.99 15.81
C GLY A 305 -19.54 15.14 17.19
N LEU A 306 -19.85 14.03 17.87
CA LEU A 306 -20.42 14.05 19.21
C LEU A 306 -19.34 14.29 20.28
N LEU A 307 -19.34 15.50 20.85
CA LEU A 307 -18.52 15.89 21.99
C LEU A 307 -18.63 14.92 23.19
N ALA A 308 -19.75 14.22 23.34
CA ALA A 308 -19.96 13.24 24.41
C ALA A 308 -19.08 11.98 24.27
N GLU A 309 -18.84 11.50 23.05
CA GLU A 309 -17.96 10.34 22.81
C GLU A 309 -16.49 10.73 23.01
N VAL A 310 -16.11 11.92 22.51
CA VAL A 310 -14.81 12.57 22.76
C VAL A 310 -14.54 12.74 24.25
N HIS A 311 -15.53 13.19 25.01
CA HIS A 311 -15.45 13.32 26.46
C HIS A 311 -15.20 11.95 27.11
N ASN A 312 -16.12 11.00 26.95
CA ASN A 312 -16.09 9.72 27.65
C ASN A 312 -14.86 8.86 27.29
N GLY A 313 -14.37 8.94 26.05
CA GLY A 313 -13.15 8.27 25.63
C GLY A 313 -11.89 8.77 26.35
N VAL A 314 -11.79 10.08 26.58
CA VAL A 314 -10.66 10.67 27.33
C VAL A 314 -10.85 10.55 28.83
N GLU A 315 -12.08 10.66 29.36
CA GLU A 315 -12.36 10.42 30.79
C GLU A 315 -11.88 9.03 31.23
N GLY A 316 -12.28 7.98 30.51
CA GLY A 316 -11.84 6.61 30.81
C GLY A 316 -10.36 6.34 30.56
N LEU A 317 -9.62 7.27 29.92
CA LEU A 317 -8.18 7.23 29.69
C LEU A 317 -7.38 7.91 30.81
N VAL A 318 -7.93 8.96 31.42
CA VAL A 318 -7.29 9.72 32.52
C VAL A 318 -7.77 9.31 33.92
N ASP A 319 -8.80 8.47 34.00
CA ASP A 319 -9.24 7.84 35.25
C ASP A 319 -8.13 6.93 35.82
N VAL A 320 -7.57 7.34 36.96
CA VAL A 320 -6.49 6.62 37.66
C VAL A 320 -6.92 5.28 38.26
N THR A 321 -8.22 5.01 38.33
CA THR A 321 -8.79 3.71 38.74
C THR A 321 -9.01 2.76 37.57
N SER A 322 -8.97 3.28 36.33
CA SER A 322 -9.12 2.55 35.07
C SER A 322 -7.79 1.98 34.57
N ASN A 323 -7.82 0.77 34.03
CA ASN A 323 -6.65 0.17 33.36
C ASN A 323 -6.44 0.67 31.92
N SER A 324 -7.31 1.56 31.40
CA SER A 324 -7.33 1.96 29.98
C SER A 324 -5.99 2.46 29.44
N ALA A 325 -5.32 3.38 30.13
CA ALA A 325 -4.02 3.92 29.68
C ALA A 325 -2.95 2.80 29.57
N SER A 326 -2.87 1.92 30.57
CA SER A 326 -1.97 0.76 30.57
C SER A 326 -2.32 -0.24 29.45
N GLU A 327 -3.60 -0.44 29.18
CA GLU A 327 -4.09 -1.26 28.08
C GLU A 327 -3.71 -0.66 26.72
N LYS A 328 -3.92 0.65 26.50
CA LYS A 328 -3.58 1.31 25.23
C LYS A 328 -2.08 1.34 25.00
N ILE A 329 -1.26 1.59 26.03
CA ILE A 329 0.20 1.44 25.95
C ILE A 329 0.60 0.02 25.53
N SER A 330 -0.08 -1.00 26.07
CA SER A 330 0.18 -2.40 25.72
C SER A 330 -0.21 -2.72 24.26
N ARG A 331 -1.34 -2.19 23.77
CA ARG A 331 -1.79 -2.30 22.37
C ARG A 331 -0.86 -1.55 21.40
N ILE A 332 -0.46 -0.33 21.73
CA ILE A 332 0.56 0.46 21.00
C ILE A 332 1.85 -0.35 20.87
N LYS A 333 2.36 -0.89 21.99
CA LYS A 333 3.54 -1.76 22.00
C LYS A 333 3.37 -2.95 21.07
N ALA A 334 2.23 -3.65 21.15
CA ALA A 334 1.95 -4.79 20.28
C ALA A 334 1.90 -4.41 18.79
N ALA A 335 1.34 -3.25 18.43
CA ALA A 335 1.29 -2.76 17.06
C ALA A 335 2.70 -2.49 16.49
N PHE A 336 3.54 -1.74 17.21
CA PHE A 336 4.92 -1.49 16.81
C PHE A 336 5.76 -2.79 16.76
N THR A 337 5.68 -3.65 17.79
CA THR A 337 6.43 -4.92 17.81
C THR A 337 6.00 -5.89 16.71
N LYS A 338 4.70 -5.94 16.35
CA LYS A 338 4.22 -6.73 15.21
C LYS A 338 4.74 -6.20 13.86
N ALA A 339 4.89 -4.88 13.73
CA ALA A 339 5.31 -4.23 12.49
C ALA A 339 6.85 -4.24 12.28
N LEU A 340 7.63 -4.20 13.37
CA LEU A 340 9.08 -3.94 13.33
C LEU A 340 9.96 -5.05 13.94
N GLY A 341 9.37 -6.01 14.66
CA GLY A 341 10.12 -6.85 15.60
C GLY A 341 10.41 -6.11 16.92
N ALA A 342 10.95 -6.82 17.91
CA ALA A 342 11.13 -6.29 19.26
C ALA A 342 12.18 -5.17 19.34
N ASP A 343 13.33 -5.34 18.70
CA ASP A 343 14.49 -4.47 18.88
C ASP A 343 14.33 -3.11 18.21
N LEU A 344 13.77 -3.07 17.00
CA LEU A 344 13.41 -1.82 16.33
C LEU A 344 12.24 -1.12 17.03
N ALA A 345 11.18 -1.86 17.39
CA ALA A 345 10.04 -1.30 18.12
C ALA A 345 10.47 -0.63 19.44
N ALA A 346 11.55 -1.11 20.07
CA ALA A 346 12.08 -0.58 21.32
C ALA A 346 12.38 0.93 21.30
N GLN A 347 12.57 1.56 20.14
CA GLN A 347 12.82 3.01 20.04
C GLN A 347 11.50 3.82 20.01
N TYR A 348 10.46 3.28 19.38
CA TYR A 348 9.19 3.98 19.14
C TYR A 348 8.15 3.79 20.24
N ILE A 349 8.21 2.70 21.02
CA ILE A 349 7.18 2.38 22.02
C ILE A 349 7.31 3.23 23.29
N ILE A 350 6.17 3.51 23.91
CA ILE A 350 6.08 4.17 25.22
C ILE A 350 6.71 3.24 26.28
N LYS A 351 7.73 3.74 26.98
CA LYS A 351 8.55 3.00 27.96
C LYS A 351 8.61 3.73 29.29
N GLY A 352 8.86 2.96 30.35
CA GLY A 352 9.09 3.44 31.71
C GLY A 352 8.69 2.36 32.71
N GLU A 353 9.39 2.24 33.83
CA GLU A 353 9.13 1.23 34.87
C GLU A 353 7.76 1.43 35.56
N LYS A 354 7.39 0.52 36.46
CA LYS A 354 6.21 0.71 37.31
C LYS A 354 6.45 1.93 38.23
N ALA A 355 5.50 2.85 38.28
CA ALA A 355 5.58 4.10 39.05
C ALA A 355 6.79 5.01 38.73
N LYS A 356 7.38 4.91 37.53
CA LYS A 356 8.28 5.93 36.95
C LYS A 356 7.61 6.61 35.75
N PRO A 357 8.00 7.86 35.41
CA PRO A 357 7.53 8.55 34.21
C PRO A 357 7.68 7.70 32.95
N LYS A 358 6.81 7.92 31.97
CA LYS A 358 6.83 7.22 30.70
C LYS A 358 7.08 8.17 29.55
N SER A 359 7.92 7.76 28.61
CA SER A 359 8.25 8.52 27.39
C SER A 359 8.54 7.59 26.22
N ILE A 360 8.68 8.18 25.03
CA ILE A 360 9.14 7.50 23.81
C ILE A 360 10.60 7.89 23.56
N ALA A 361 11.47 6.89 23.34
CA ALA A 361 12.92 7.05 23.26
C ALA A 361 13.44 7.52 21.88
N LEU A 362 12.58 7.57 20.86
CA LEU A 362 12.91 8.07 19.52
C LEU A 362 13.39 9.52 19.56
N ASP A 363 14.52 9.80 18.91
CA ASP A 363 15.02 11.17 18.74
C ASP A 363 13.95 12.05 18.07
N ARG A 364 13.69 13.22 18.63
CA ARG A 364 12.71 14.16 18.11
C ARG A 364 13.15 14.81 16.79
N SER A 365 14.43 14.76 16.44
CA SER A 365 14.90 15.10 15.08
C SER A 365 14.30 14.20 13.98
N LEU A 366 13.86 12.99 14.36
CA LEU A 366 13.25 11.99 13.48
C LEU A 366 11.71 12.07 13.44
N VAL A 367 11.09 12.95 14.23
CA VAL A 367 9.62 13.07 14.33
C VAL A 367 9.13 14.24 13.47
N ILE A 368 8.21 13.95 12.55
CA ILE A 368 7.63 14.94 11.63
C ILE A 368 6.10 14.88 11.77
N ILE A 369 5.47 16.00 12.15
CA ILE A 369 4.01 16.10 12.25
C ILE A 369 3.51 17.05 11.16
N GLN A 370 2.79 16.51 10.18
CA GLN A 370 2.17 17.26 9.09
C GLN A 370 0.76 17.70 9.48
N GLY A 371 0.37 18.92 9.09
CA GLY A 371 -0.88 19.54 9.51
C GLY A 371 -0.70 20.40 10.76
N ASN A 372 -1.02 21.68 10.56
CA ASN A 372 -0.64 22.86 11.35
C ASN A 372 -0.14 22.63 12.79
N PRO A 373 1.09 23.05 13.15
CA PRO A 373 1.43 23.19 14.57
C PRO A 373 0.53 24.27 15.17
N VAL A 374 -0.32 23.88 16.12
CA VAL A 374 -0.88 24.87 17.04
C VAL A 374 0.30 25.31 17.90
N ALA A 375 0.60 26.60 17.93
CA ALA A 375 1.69 27.14 18.73
C ALA A 375 1.59 26.67 20.18
N TYR A 376 2.74 26.31 20.75
CA TYR A 376 2.91 26.13 22.19
C TYR A 376 3.38 27.48 22.74
N ASP A 377 2.41 28.38 22.90
CA ASP A 377 2.52 29.61 23.71
C ASP A 377 2.14 29.27 25.17
#